data_AF-A0A519VX06-F1
#
_entry.id   AF-A0A519VX06-F1
#
_cell.length_a   1.000
_cell.length_b   1.000
_cell.length_c   1.000
_cell.angle_alpha   90.00
_cell.angle_beta   90.00
_cell.angle_gamma   90.00
#
_symmetry.space_group_name_H-M   'P 1'
#
loop_
_entity.id
_entity.type
_entity.pdbx_description
1 polymer ?
#
loop_
_entity_poly.entity_id
_entity_poly.type
_entity_poly.pdbx_seq_one_letter_code
_entity_poly.pdbx_strand_id
1 'polypeptide(L)' 'ETQEVMDYCAEKKIYPQIEVIKATEINEAWTKVVNKEARYRYVIDASTF' A
#
# COMPACT_ATOMS: atom_id res chain seq x y z
N GLU A 1 -14.84 8.23 3.21
CA GLU A 1 -13.95 8.83 4.23
C GLU A 1 -13.91 10.34 4.00
N THR A 2 -13.63 11.14 5.02
CA THR A 2 -13.71 12.60 4.91
C THR A 2 -12.41 13.19 4.37
N GLN A 3 -12.52 14.26 3.59
CA GLN A 3 -11.38 15.03 3.08
C GLN A 3 -10.47 15.50 4.23
N GLU A 4 -11.06 15.85 5.37
CA GLU A 4 -10.38 16.33 6.58
C GLU A 4 -9.29 15.38 7.10
N VAL A 5 -9.53 14.06 7.06
CA VAL A 5 -8.54 13.08 7.54
C VAL A 5 -7.33 12.99 6.59
N MET A 6 -7.57 13.10 5.28
CA MET A 6 -6.49 13.08 4.28
C MET A 6 -5.63 14.33 4.40
N ASP A 7 -6.26 15.49 4.54
CA ASP A 7 -5.56 16.77 4.67
C ASP A 7 -4.71 16.80 5.95
N TYR A 8 -5.27 16.36 7.09
CA TYR A 8 -4.52 16.22 8.34
C TYR A 8 -3.31 15.29 8.20
N CYS A 9 -3.47 14.12 7.57
CA CYS A 9 -2.37 13.19 7.36
C CYS A 9 -1.27 13.82 6.48
N ALA A 10 -1.65 14.53 5.42
CA ALA A 10 -0.72 15.21 4.53
C ALA A 10 0.05 16.33 5.24
N GLU A 11 -0.64 17.20 5.99
CA GLU A 11 -0.02 18.29 6.76
C GLU A 11 0.96 17.78 7.82
N LYS A 12 0.59 16.68 8.50
CA LYS A 12 1.43 16.06 9.54
C LYS A 12 2.48 15.10 8.99
N LYS A 13 2.57 14.95 7.66
CA LYS A 13 3.47 14.01 6.98
C LYS A 13 3.31 12.56 7.47
N ILE A 14 2.08 12.18 7.80
CA ILE A 14 1.71 10.82 8.20
C ILE A 14 1.47 10.02 6.94
N TYR A 15 2.46 9.24 6.55
CA TYR A 15 2.37 8.37 5.37
C TYR A 15 2.53 6.90 5.78
N PRO A 16 1.75 6.00 5.18
CA PRO A 16 2.03 4.57 5.33
C PRO A 16 3.38 4.25 4.68
N GLN A 17 4.13 3.35 5.30
CA GLN A 17 5.20 2.67 4.60
C GLN A 17 4.55 1.68 3.63
N ILE A 18 4.99 1.70 2.38
CA ILE A 18 4.40 0.90 1.31
C ILE A 18 5.48 0.19 0.49
N GLU A 19 5.10 -0.95 -0.05
CA GLU A 19 5.83 -1.66 -1.10
C GLU A 19 4.97 -1.64 -2.36
N VAL A 20 5.48 -1.01 -3.43
CA VAL A 20 4.75 -0.90 -4.69
C VAL A 20 5.02 -2.14 -5.53
N ILE A 21 3.96 -2.78 -6.02
CA ILE A 21 4.02 -3.97 -6.86
C ILE A 21 3.27 -3.75 -8.17
N LYS A 22 3.67 -4.47 -9.22
CA LYS A 22 2.88 -4.61 -10.43
C LYS A 22 1.70 -5.54 -10.17
N ALA A 23 0.66 -5.41 -10.98
CA ALA A 23 -0.49 -6.30 -10.85
C ALA A 23 -0.18 -7.77 -11.12
N THR A 24 0.81 -8.06 -11.97
CA THR A 24 1.27 -9.44 -12.23
C THR A 24 1.89 -10.10 -10.99
N GLU A 25 2.33 -9.31 -10.00
CA GLU A 25 3.02 -9.78 -8.80
C GLU A 25 2.04 -10.03 -7.62
N ILE A 26 0.73 -9.83 -7.83
CA ILE A 26 -0.29 -9.90 -6.76
C ILE A 26 -0.31 -11.25 -6.03
N ASN A 27 -0.12 -12.35 -6.76
CA ASN A 27 -0.15 -13.69 -6.15
C ASN A 27 1.02 -13.90 -5.20
N GLU A 28 2.22 -13.44 -5.56
CA GLU A 28 3.41 -13.54 -4.70
C GLU A 28 3.26 -12.65 -3.46
N ALA A 29 2.81 -11.40 -3.64
CA ALA A 29 2.55 -10.49 -2.53
C ALA A 29 1.50 -11.05 -1.56
N TRP A 30 0.46 -11.70 -2.08
CA TRP A 30 -0.56 -12.35 -1.26
C TRP A 30 0.01 -13.49 -0.39
N THR A 31 0.89 -14.32 -0.96
CA THR A 31 1.59 -15.37 -0.19
C THR A 31 2.40 -14.78 0.97
N LYS A 32 3.14 -13.68 0.74
CA LYS A 32 3.91 -12.99 1.80
C LYS A 32 3.01 -12.45 2.93
N VAL A 33 1.84 -11.92 2.59
CA VAL A 33 0.86 -11.45 3.58
C VAL A 33 0.35 -12.62 4.43
N VAL A 34 -0.07 -13.72 3.80
CA VAL A 34 -0.58 -14.91 4.51
C VAL A 34 0.50 -15.53 5.41
N ASN A 35 1.75 -15.56 4.95
CA ASN A 35 2.89 -16.07 5.72
C ASN A 35 3.36 -15.12 6.84
N LYS A 36 2.71 -13.95 7.02
CA LYS A 36 3.11 -12.91 7.98
C LYS A 36 4.52 -12.34 7.73
N GLU A 37 5.00 -12.43 6.49
CA GLU A 37 6.26 -11.83 6.04
C GLU A 37 6.06 -10.34 5.67
N ALA A 38 4.82 -9.95 5.34
CA ALA A 38 4.45 -8.57 5.09
C ALA A 38 4.62 -7.71 6.35
N ARG A 39 5.58 -6.78 6.32
CA ARG A 39 5.79 -5.81 7.41
C ARG A 39 4.95 -4.54 7.26
N TYR A 40 4.51 -4.22 6.03
CA TYR A 40 3.83 -2.98 5.67
C TYR A 40 2.72 -3.24 4.64
N ARG A 41 2.22 -2.18 3.99
CA ARG A 41 1.15 -2.29 2.99
C ARG A 41 1.72 -2.51 1.60
N TYR A 42 1.18 -3.48 0.87
CA TYR A 42 1.38 -3.58 -0.57
C TYR A 42 0.43 -2.62 -1.29
N VAL A 43 0.94 -1.88 -2.28
CA VAL A 43 0.16 -1.01 -3.15
C VAL A 43 0.40 -1.42 -4.60
N ILE A 44 -0.67 -1.70 -5.33
CA ILE A 44 -0.58 -2.06 -6.74
C ILE A 44 -0.48 -0.78 -7.57
N ASP A 45 0.54 -0.65 -8.40
CA ASP A 45 0.65 0.46 -9.34
C ASP A 45 -0.29 0.26 -10.53
N ALA A 46 -1.40 1.01 -10.50
CA ALA A 46 -2.42 0.95 -11.54
C ALA A 46 -2.08 1.70 -12.83
N SER A 47 -0.94 2.38 -12.90
CA SER A 47 -0.48 2.99 -14.16
C SER A 47 0.12 1.98 -15.14
N THR A 48 0.39 0.75 -14.68
CA THR A 48 1.07 -0.30 -15.46
C THR A 48 0.11 -1.27 -16.17
N PHE A 49 -1.19 -0.96 -16.14
CA PHE A 49 -2.25 -1.68 -16.86
C PHE A 49 -2.45 -1.14 -18.27
#